data_AF-A0A1W9VHW7-F1
#
_entry.id   AF-A0A1W9VHW7-F1
#
_cell.length_a   1.000
_cell.length_b   1.000
_cell.length_c   1.000
_cell.angle_alpha   90.00
_cell.angle_beta   90.00
_cell.angle_gamma   90.00
#
_symmetry.space_group_name_H-M   'P 1'
#
loop_
_entity.id
_entity.type
_entity.pdbx_description
1 polymer ?
#
loop_
_entity_poly.entity_id
_entity_poly.type
_entity_poly.pdbx_seq_one_letter_code
_entity_poly.pdbx_strand_id
1 'polypeptide(L)' 'MLKLKSIAEKTHVLAINAKIEAARLQKYSGGFGVVAGEVGLLSTDSLKTANRIHGEIRELIDFYLLTL' A
#
# COMPACT_ATOMS: atom_id res chain seq x y z
N MET A 1 -1.71 7.32 11.80
CA MET A 1 -2.08 6.27 10.82
C MET A 1 -2.52 6.76 9.44
N LEU A 2 -3.40 7.76 9.37
CA LEU A 2 -3.95 8.29 8.11
C LEU A 2 -2.90 8.67 7.06
N LYS A 3 -1.75 9.22 7.49
CA LYS A 3 -0.67 9.63 6.58
C LYS A 3 0.00 8.44 5.86
N LEU A 4 0.27 7.34 6.57
CA LEU A 4 0.87 6.14 5.97
C LEU A 4 -0.10 5.49 4.97
N LYS A 5 -1.38 5.37 5.35
CA LYS A 5 -2.45 4.89 4.47
C LYS A 5 -2.57 5.74 3.20
N SER A 6 -2.59 7.06 3.34
CA SER A 6 -2.66 7.98 2.19
C SER A 6 -1.45 7.87 1.26
N ILE A 7 -0.24 7.69 1.80
CA ILE A 7 0.97 7.48 0.98
C ILE A 7 0.88 6.15 0.25
N ALA A 8 0.52 5.05 0.93
CA ALA A 8 0.38 3.74 0.31
C ALA A 8 -0.67 3.74 -0.82
N GLU A 9 -1.83 4.37 -0.60
CA GLU A 9 -2.87 4.50 -1.63
C GLU A 9 -2.40 5.32 -2.83
N LYS A 10 -1.73 6.46 -2.61
CA LYS A 10 -1.17 7.26 -3.70
C LYS A 10 -0.11 6.49 -4.48
N THR A 11 0.78 5.79 -3.79
CA THR A 11 1.80 4.93 -4.42
C THR A 11 1.17 3.82 -5.24
N HIS A 12 0.07 3.22 -4.75
CA HIS A 12 -0.67 2.21 -5.49
C HIS A 12 -1.27 2.76 -6.80
N VAL A 13 -1.90 3.93 -6.75
CA VAL A 13 -2.42 4.62 -7.94
C VAL A 13 -1.30 4.97 -8.92
N LEU A 14 -0.17 5.49 -8.43
CA LEU A 14 1.00 5.76 -9.28
C LEU A 14 1.53 4.50 -9.96
N ALA A 15 1.60 3.37 -9.23
CA ALA A 15 2.05 2.10 -9.78
C ALA A 15 1.12 1.56 -10.86
N ILE A 16 -0.20 1.70 -10.69
CA ILE A 16 -1.19 1.36 -11.73
C ILE A 16 -1.00 2.25 -12.96
N ASN A 17 -0.87 3.56 -12.79
CA ASN A 17 -0.67 4.48 -13.90
C ASN A 17 0.64 4.16 -14.66
N ALA A 18 1.70 3.84 -13.93
CA ALA A 18 2.97 3.42 -14.52
C ALA A 18 2.86 2.09 -15.28
N LYS A 19 2.10 1.11 -14.77
CA LYS A 19 1.80 -0.15 -15.50
C LYS A 19 1.06 0.11 -16.81
N ILE A 20 0.03 0.97 -16.77
CA ILE A 20 -0.77 1.32 -17.95
C ILE A 20 0.13 1.98 -19.01
N GLU A 21 0.95 2.94 -18.62
CA GLU A 21 1.84 3.63 -19.55
C GLU A 21 2.94 2.68 -20.11
N ALA A 22 3.46 1.77 -19.27
CA ALA A 22 4.39 0.73 -19.72
C ALA A 22 3.75 -0.21 -20.76
N ALA A 23 2.49 -0.59 -20.57
CA ALA A 23 1.74 -1.36 -21.56
C ALA A 23 1.54 -0.57 -22.86
N ARG A 24 1.17 0.71 -22.76
CA ARG A 24 0.94 1.60 -23.91
C ARG A 24 2.19 1.77 -24.78
N LEU A 25 3.36 1.94 -24.16
CA LEU A 25 4.64 2.12 -24.86
C LEU A 25 5.30 0.80 -25.29
N GLN A 26 4.60 -0.34 -25.18
CA GLN A 26 5.16 -1.70 -25.40
C GLN A 26 6.42 -1.99 -24.55
N LYS A 27 6.58 -1.28 -23.42
CA LYS A 27 7.69 -1.44 -22.46
C LYS A 27 7.33 -2.38 -21.30
N TYR A 28 6.17 -3.02 -21.35
CA TYR A 28 5.68 -3.89 -20.28
C TYR A 28 6.64 -5.05 -19.97
N SER A 29 7.20 -5.67 -21.02
CA SER A 29 8.23 -6.72 -20.91
C SER A 29 9.62 -6.18 -20.57
N GLY A 30 9.86 -4.88 -20.77
CA GLY A 30 11.16 -4.25 -20.61
C GLY A 30 11.36 -3.66 -19.22
N GLY A 31 11.38 -4.47 -18.16
CA GLY A 31 11.77 -4.09 -16.79
C GLY A 31 10.87 -3.08 -16.07
N PHE A 32 10.48 -1.98 -16.72
CA PHE A 32 9.60 -0.93 -16.22
C PHE A 32 8.21 -1.45 -15.83
N GLY A 33 7.63 -2.34 -16.64
CA GLY A 33 6.35 -2.97 -16.30
C GLY A 33 6.44 -3.87 -15.06
N VAL A 34 7.56 -4.59 -14.90
CA VAL A 34 7.84 -5.45 -13.74
C VAL A 34 8.05 -4.62 -12.47
N VAL A 35 8.81 -3.52 -12.56
CA VAL A 35 9.03 -2.61 -11.42
C VAL A 35 7.72 -1.95 -11.00
N ALA A 36 6.90 -1.47 -11.94
CA ALA A 36 5.58 -0.94 -11.64
C ALA A 36 4.67 -2.02 -11.01
N GLY A 37 4.82 -3.27 -11.47
CA GLY A 37 4.43 -4.53 -10.83
C GLY A 37 4.60 -4.52 -9.33
N GLU A 38 5.88 -4.56 -8.96
CA GLU A 38 6.36 -4.76 -7.61
C GLU A 38 5.98 -3.59 -6.69
N VAL A 39 6.10 -2.35 -7.16
CA VAL A 39 5.69 -1.17 -6.38
C VAL A 39 4.19 -1.20 -6.04
N GLY A 40 3.36 -1.71 -6.94
CA GLY A 40 1.93 -1.91 -6.70
C GLY A 40 1.64 -2.96 -5.61
N LEU A 41 2.45 -4.02 -5.54
CA LEU A 41 2.35 -5.05 -4.51
C LEU A 41 2.83 -4.52 -3.15
N LEU A 42 4.00 -3.88 -3.11
CA LEU A 42 4.58 -3.29 -1.91
C LEU A 42 3.67 -2.23 -1.27
N SER A 43 3.02 -1.40 -2.10
CA SER A 43 2.03 -0.42 -1.61
C SER A 43 0.80 -1.10 -0.99
N THR A 44 0.32 -2.18 -1.58
CA THR A 44 -0.78 -2.99 -1.05
C THR A 44 -0.42 -3.62 0.30
N ASP A 45 0.77 -4.21 0.40
CA ASP A 45 1.22 -4.86 1.64
C ASP A 45 1.56 -3.84 2.74
N SER A 46 2.05 -2.66 2.37
CA SER A 46 2.20 -1.52 3.28
C SER A 46 0.85 -1.10 3.87
N LEU A 47 -0.21 -1.06 3.05
CA LEU A 47 -1.56 -0.72 3.50
C LEU A 47 -2.13 -1.78 4.46
N LYS A 48 -1.96 -3.07 4.14
CA LYS A 48 -2.37 -4.17 5.04
C LYS A 48 -1.65 -4.09 6.38
N THR A 49 -0.32 -3.89 6.34
CA THR A 49 0.51 -3.79 7.54
C THR A 49 0.09 -2.61 8.41
N ALA A 50 -0.16 -1.45 7.78
CA ALA A 50 -0.74 -0.31 8.49
C ALA A 50 -2.06 -0.72 9.15
N ASN A 51 -3.04 -1.24 8.41
CA ASN A 51 -4.33 -1.61 8.99
C ASN A 51 -4.20 -2.60 10.17
N ARG A 52 -3.28 -3.57 10.10
CA ARG A 52 -2.99 -4.50 11.21
C ARG A 52 -2.49 -3.76 12.45
N ILE A 53 -1.46 -2.92 12.31
CA ILE A 53 -0.92 -2.13 13.43
C ILE A 53 -2.00 -1.23 14.04
N HIS A 54 -2.89 -0.66 13.21
CA HIS A 54 -4.01 0.16 13.70
C HIS A 54 -4.98 -0.65 14.55
N GLY A 55 -5.27 -1.89 14.14
CA GLY A 55 -6.09 -2.83 14.89
C GLY A 55 -5.46 -3.20 16.23
N GLU A 56 -4.19 -3.59 16.22
CA GLU A 56 -3.44 -3.94 17.44
C GLU A 56 -3.40 -2.78 18.45
N ILE A 57 -3.22 -1.54 17.98
CA ILE A 57 -3.28 -0.35 18.84
C ILE A 57 -4.69 -0.14 19.41
N ARG A 58 -5.74 -0.39 18.63
CA ARG A 58 -7.13 -0.28 19.13
C ARG A 58 -7.43 -1.32 20.19
N GLU A 59 -7.07 -2.58 19.94
CA GLU A 59 -7.24 -3.65 20.92
C GLU A 59 -6.51 -3.34 22.23
N LEU A 60 -5.30 -2.77 22.15
CA LEU A 60 -4.56 -2.33 23.32
C LEU A 60 -5.32 -1.23 24.09
N ILE A 61 -5.85 -0.22 23.38
CA ILE A 61 -6.63 0.87 23.99
C ILE A 61 -7.92 0.33 24.64
N ASP A 62 -8.65 -0.54 23.93
CA ASP A 62 -9.89 -1.13 24.41
C ASP A 62 -9.63 -1.98 25.66
N PHE A 63 -8.53 -2.74 25.69
CA PHE A 63 -8.10 -3.49 26.86
C PHE A 63 -7.87 -2.57 28.07
N TYR A 64 -7.12 -1.47 27.91
CA TYR A 64 -6.89 -0.51 29.00
C TYR A 64 -8.19 0.12 29.51
N LEU A 65 -9.12 0.45 28.61
CA LEU A 65 -10.42 1.05 28.98
C LEU A 65 -11.34 0.07 29.72
N LEU A 66 -11.24 -1.23 29.48
CA LEU A 66 -12.01 -2.26 30.19
C LEU A 66 -11.44 -2.59 31.57
N THR A 67 -10.15 -2.32 31.80
CA THR A 67 -9.47 -2.54 33.08
C THR A 67 -9.58 -1.38 34.07
N LEU A 68 -10.10 -0.22 33.65
CA LEU A 68 -10.35 0.97 34.48
C LEU A 68 -11.85 1.14 34.75
#